data_AF-A0A2V1D2D1-F1
#
_entry.id   AF-A0A2V1D2D1-F1
#
_cell.length_a   1.000
_cell.length_b   1.000
_cell.length_c   1.000
_cell.angle_alpha   90.00
_cell.angle_beta   90.00
_cell.angle_gamma   90.00
#
_symmetry.space_group_name_H-M   'P 1'
#
loop_
_entity.id
_entity.type
_entity.pdbx_description
1 polymer ?
#
loop_
_entity_poly.entity_id
_entity_poly.type
_entity_poly.pdbx_seq_one_letter_code
_entity_poly.pdbx_strand_id
1 'polypeptide(L)'
;MPLYSNFTVVVREEIHDALAHTCIIHATSTANTKIGPYANEYALILTFTEDGRKVTNFKEFVDSAYSEQFVTALSNVKPTQ
;
A
#
# COMPACT_ATOMS: atom_id res chain seq x y z
N MET A 1 -7.20 -15.67 -11.19
CA MET A 1 -6.55 -14.52 -11.86
C MET A 1 -6.20 -13.49 -10.80
N PRO A 2 -4.99 -12.90 -10.81
CA PRO A 2 -4.66 -11.82 -9.88
C PRO A 2 -5.57 -10.61 -10.13
N LEU A 3 -6.02 -9.97 -9.05
CA LEU A 3 -6.90 -8.79 -9.09
C LEU A 3 -6.19 -7.53 -9.59
N TYR A 4 -4.87 -7.47 -9.37
CA TYR A 4 -3.98 -6.38 -9.74
C TYR A 4 -2.82 -6.94 -10.59
N SER A 5 -2.40 -6.18 -11.58
CA SER A 5 -1.20 -6.46 -12.40
C SER A 5 -0.38 -5.19 -12.57
N ASN A 6 0.92 -5.32 -12.79
CA ASN A 6 1.87 -4.19 -12.87
C ASN A 6 1.80 -3.25 -11.66
N PHE A 7 1.59 -3.82 -10.46
CA PHE A 7 1.54 -3.06 -9.23
C PHE A 7 2.90 -2.44 -8.94
N THR A 8 2.93 -1.12 -8.81
CA THR A 8 4.14 -0.33 -8.56
C THR A 8 3.88 0.64 -7.42
N VAL A 9 4.90 0.86 -6.59
CA VAL A 9 4.89 1.85 -5.51
C VAL A 9 5.98 2.88 -5.79
N VAL A 10 5.64 4.14 -5.59
CA VAL A 10 6.56 5.28 -5.65
C VAL A 10 6.62 5.91 -4.27
N VAL A 11 7.79 5.86 -3.64
CA VAL A 11 8.08 6.58 -2.40
C VAL A 11 8.21 8.07 -2.73
N ARG A 12 7.49 8.90 -1.98
CA ARG A 12 7.51 10.35 -2.10
C ARG A 12 8.43 10.97 -1.07
N GLU A 13 8.33 10.50 0.17
CA GLU A 13 9.12 10.92 1.30
C GLU A 13 9.29 9.75 2.27
N GLU A 14 10.42 9.74 2.99
CA GLU A 14 10.67 8.81 4.09
C GLU A 14 11.42 9.52 5.22
N ILE A 15 11.05 9.19 6.45
CA ILE A 15 11.67 9.69 7.68
C ILE A 15 12.07 8.46 8.51
N HIS A 16 13.34 8.42 8.92
CA HIS A 16 13.92 7.30 9.66
C HIS A 16 14.28 7.73 11.08
N ASP A 17 13.88 6.94 12.07
CA ASP A 17 14.34 7.04 13.46
C ASP A 17 15.06 5.74 13.84
N ALA A 18 16.39 5.78 13.75
CA ALA A 18 17.23 4.62 14.05
C ALA A 18 17.28 4.29 15.54
N LEU A 19 17.04 5.25 16.45
CA LEU A 19 17.03 4.99 17.89
C LEU A 19 15.73 4.29 18.30
N ALA A 20 14.61 4.69 17.69
CA ALA A 20 13.33 4.06 17.92
C ALA A 20 13.11 2.78 17.08
N HIS A 21 14.02 2.47 16.15
CA HIS A 21 13.86 1.39 15.15
C HIS A 21 12.55 1.54 14.36
N THR A 22 12.27 2.76 13.87
CA THR A 22 11.05 3.05 13.09
C THR A 22 11.32 3.86 11.82
N CYS A 23 10.40 3.77 10.87
CA CYS A 23 10.37 4.59 9.66
C CYS A 23 8.92 4.98 9.34
N ILE A 24 8.71 6.20 8.84
CA ILE A 24 7.46 6.64 8.24
C ILE A 24 7.71 6.92 6.77
N ILE A 25 6.88 6.36 5.90
CA ILE A 25 7.00 6.47 4.44
C ILE A 25 5.70 7.04 3.89
N HIS A 26 5.77 8.14 3.16
CA HIS A 26 4.70 8.62 2.29
C HIS A 26 4.89 8.02 0.90
N ALA A 27 3.90 7.29 0.40
CA ALA A 27 3.99 6.61 -0.89
C ALA A 27 2.66 6.64 -1.64
N THR A 28 2.77 6.56 -2.97
CA THR A 28 1.64 6.35 -3.88
C THR A 28 1.83 5.03 -4.63
N SER A 29 0.75 4.35 -4.97
CA SER A 29 0.81 3.16 -5.82
C SER A 29 -0.08 3.24 -7.03
N THR A 30 0.24 2.41 -8.02
CA THR A 30 -0.57 2.23 -9.21
C THR A 30 -0.61 0.77 -9.63
N ALA A 31 -1.72 0.33 -10.23
CA ALA A 31 -1.82 -1.00 -10.84
C ALA A 31 -2.90 -1.06 -11.92
N ASN A 32 -2.86 -2.09 -12.74
CA ASN A 32 -3.92 -2.42 -13.70
C ASN A 32 -4.88 -3.44 -13.09
N THR A 33 -6.19 -3.19 -13.17
CA THR A 33 -7.24 -4.10 -12.68
C THR A 33 -8.32 -4.33 -13.76
N LYS A 34 -9.26 -5.23 -13.49
CA LYS A 34 -10.41 -5.47 -14.40
C LYS A 34 -11.39 -4.30 -14.49
N ILE A 35 -11.41 -3.39 -13.51
CA ILE A 35 -12.28 -2.20 -13.50
C ILE A 35 -11.56 -0.92 -13.94
N GLY A 36 -10.32 -1.05 -14.42
CA GLY A 36 -9.47 0.09 -14.80
C GLY A 36 -8.25 0.27 -13.89
N PRO A 37 -7.56 1.42 -13.98
CA PRO A 37 -6.37 1.68 -13.19
C PRO A 37 -6.70 1.88 -11.71
N TYR A 38 -5.93 1.22 -10.85
CA TYR A 38 -5.87 1.51 -9.42
C TYR A 38 -4.79 2.57 -9.17
N ALA A 39 -5.08 3.53 -8.31
CA ALA A 39 -4.15 4.57 -7.87
C ALA A 39 -4.49 5.03 -6.46
N ASN A 40 -3.64 4.73 -5.47
CA ASN A 40 -3.91 5.02 -4.07
C ASN A 40 -2.69 5.68 -3.40
N GLU A 41 -2.91 6.27 -2.24
CA GLU A 41 -1.92 7.01 -1.46
C GLU A 41 -1.92 6.50 -0.01
N TYR A 42 -0.73 6.45 0.59
CA TYR A 42 -0.56 5.92 1.93
C TYR A 42 0.55 6.61 2.73
N ALA A 43 0.35 6.63 4.05
CA ALA A 43 1.41 6.73 5.03
C ALA A 43 1.65 5.35 5.66
N LEU A 44 2.85 4.81 5.49
CA LEU A 44 3.28 3.53 6.03
C LEU A 44 4.15 3.80 7.26
N ILE A 45 3.85 3.15 8.39
CA ILE A 45 4.64 3.25 9.61
C ILE A 45 5.21 1.87 9.89
N LEU A 46 6.52 1.75 9.77
CA LEU A 46 7.27 0.51 9.95
C LEU A 46 7.99 0.54 11.28
N THR A 47 7.95 -0.59 11.99
CA THR A 47 8.83 -0.87 13.14
C THR A 47 9.74 -2.02 12.75
N PHE A 48 11.01 -1.94 13.15
CA PHE A 48 12.03 -2.93 12.79
C PHE A 48 12.43 -3.78 14.00
N THR A 49 13.21 -4.83 13.73
CA THR A 49 13.99 -5.55 14.75
C THR A 49 15.08 -4.65 15.32
N GLU A 50 15.62 -5.00 16.49
CA GLU A 50 16.71 -4.25 17.15
C GLU A 50 17.96 -4.09 16.26
N ASP A 51 18.22 -5.05 15.36
CA ASP A 51 19.31 -4.97 14.38
C ASP A 51 18.95 -4.16 13.12
N GLY A 52 17.72 -3.65 13.03
CA GLY A 52 17.19 -2.89 11.89
C GLY A 52 16.95 -3.70 10.61
N ARG A 53 17.14 -5.04 10.62
CA ARG A 53 17.18 -5.84 9.38
C ARG A 53 15.84 -6.38 8.92
N LYS A 54 14.83 -6.45 9.80
CA LYS A 54 13.51 -6.99 9.49
C LYS A 54 12.42 -6.08 10.02
N VAL A 55 11.28 -6.03 9.32
CA VAL A 55 10.08 -5.35 9.81
C VAL A 55 9.37 -6.26 10.82
N THR A 56 9.05 -5.73 12.00
CA THR A 56 8.30 -6.39 13.07
C THR A 56 6.86 -5.92 13.14
N ASN A 57 6.58 -4.68 12.70
CA ASN A 57 5.24 -4.12 12.61
C ASN A 57 5.11 -3.28 11.34
N PHE A 58 3.96 -3.38 10.68
CA PHE A 58 3.64 -2.65 9.47
C PHE A 58 2.22 -2.09 9.64
N LYS A 59 2.12 -0.77 9.83
CA LYS A 59 0.83 -0.06 9.85
C LYS A 59 0.67 0.73 8.56
N GLU A 60 -0.50 0.61 7.95
CA GLU A 60 -0.86 1.32 6.72
C GLU A 60 -2.02 2.27 6.98
N PHE A 61 -1.79 3.56 6.79
CA PHE A 61 -2.85 4.56 6.68
C PHE A 61 -3.06 4.83 5.20
N VAL A 62 -4.18 4.35 4.68
CA VAL A 62 -4.55 4.47 3.27
C VAL A 62 -5.59 5.57 3.09
N ASP A 63 -5.73 6.12 1.87
CA ASP A 63 -6.93 6.89 1.50
C ASP A 63 -8.14 5.95 1.54
N SER A 64 -8.87 6.01 2.65
CA SER A 64 -10.00 5.12 2.91
C SER A 64 -11.19 5.41 2.01
N ALA A 65 -11.42 6.68 1.65
CA ALA A 65 -12.52 7.07 0.78
C ALA A 65 -12.31 6.50 -0.64
N TYR A 66 -11.09 6.59 -1.16
CA TYR A 66 -10.73 5.93 -2.41
C TYR A 66 -10.82 4.41 -2.31
N SER A 67 -10.23 3.84 -1.25
CA SER A 67 -10.14 2.39 -1.05
C SER A 67 -11.52 1.74 -0.95
N GLU A 68 -12.44 2.33 -0.19
CA GLU A 68 -13.81 1.84 -0.03
C GLU A 68 -14.53 1.77 -1.38
N GLN A 69 -14.50 2.87 -2.15
CA GLN A 69 -15.14 2.95 -3.45
C GLN A 69 -14.55 1.94 -4.44
N PHE A 70 -13.22 1.89 -4.52
CA PHE A 70 -12.53 1.04 -5.49
C PHE A 70 -12.67 -0.45 -5.17
N VAL A 71 -12.48 -0.85 -3.91
CA VAL A 71 -12.58 -2.25 -3.49
C VAL A 71 -14.01 -2.76 -3.65
N THR A 72 -15.01 -1.94 -3.32
CA THR A 72 -16.43 -2.29 -3.52
C THR A 72 -16.75 -2.49 -4.99
N ALA A 73 -16.26 -1.62 -5.87
CA ALA A 73 -16.43 -1.78 -7.32
C ALA A 73 -15.73 -3.04 -7.83
N LEU A 74 -14.51 -3.32 -7.34
CA LEU A 74 -13.71 -4.46 -7.76
C LEU A 74 -14.33 -5.80 -7.32
N SER A 75 -14.92 -5.87 -6.13
CA SER A 75 -15.57 -7.08 -5.62
C SER A 75 -16.83 -7.47 -6.41
N ASN A 76 -17.47 -6.50 -7.09
CA ASN A 76 -18.66 -6.73 -7.90
C ASN A 76 -18.35 -7.31 -9.29
N VAL A 77 -17.07 -7.39 -9.68
CA VAL A 77 -16.66 -8.02 -10.93
C VAL A 77 -16.81 -9.54 -10.81
N LYS A 78 -17.79 -10.09 -11.53
CA LYS A 78 -17.95 -11.55 -11.63
C LYS A 78 -16.69 -12.18 -12.23
N PRO A 79 -16.25 -13.35 -11.74
CA PRO A 79 -15.20 -14.11 -12.41
C PRO A 79 -15.64 -14.36 -13.86
N THR A 80 -14.82 -13.94 -14.81
CA THR A 80 -15.02 -14.25 -16.22
C THR A 80 -14.91 -15.77 -16.35
N GLN A 81 -16.03 -16.42 -16.73
CA GLN A 81 -16.16 -17.87 -16.87
C GLN A 81 -15.26 -18.39 -18.00
#